data_AF-A0A0P7CNI6-F1
#
_entry.id   AF-A0A0P7CNI6-F1
#
_cell.length_a   1.000
_cell.length_b   1.000
_cell.length_c   1.000
_cell.angle_alpha   90.00
_cell.angle_beta   90.00
_cell.angle_gamma   90.00
#
_symmetry.space_group_name_H-M   'P 1'
#
loop_
_entity.id
_entity.type
_entity.pdbx_description
1 polymer ?
#
loop_
_entity_poly.entity_id
_entity_poly.type
_entity_poly.pdbx_seq_one_letter_code
_entity_poly.pdbx_strand_id
1 'polypeptide(L)'
;MLTVNWSQTDWRFCGQCYCLVRLGDAKNRCSLGSRTHWLIGWNFRLDYTKDYGPHAGETPHKQSAWLRCSYCAVLYYKDFGGSCPGRAGAVHKTTVPFVQFLVPHDVNPVPRDRQSRWRFCTKCSAMYFDGYAPDRGVCRGNGTLGHAPAGNVFQLPIYHY
;
A
#
# COMPACT_ATOMS: atom_id res chain seq x y z
N MET A 1 -24.27 -13.09 0.89
CA MET A 1 -23.05 -13.87 0.57
C MET A 1 -22.02 -13.50 1.62
N LEU A 2 -21.62 -14.44 2.50
CA LEU A 2 -20.58 -14.17 3.50
C LEU A 2 -19.24 -14.10 2.76
N THR A 3 -18.69 -12.91 2.57
CA THR A 3 -17.31 -12.73 2.08
C THR A 3 -16.35 -13.31 3.11
N VAL A 4 -15.83 -14.51 2.84
CA VAL A 4 -14.74 -15.09 3.62
C VAL A 4 -13.48 -14.28 3.33
N ASN A 5 -13.14 -13.39 4.26
CA ASN A 5 -11.94 -12.56 4.18
C ASN A 5 -10.81 -13.25 4.93
N TRP A 6 -9.68 -13.41 4.26
CA TRP A 6 -8.43 -13.89 4.85
C TRP A 6 -7.62 -12.70 5.33
N SER A 7 -6.50 -12.93 6.02
CA SER A 7 -5.64 -11.83 6.46
C SER A 7 -4.15 -12.11 6.28
N GLN A 8 -3.39 -11.04 6.06
CA GLN A 8 -1.95 -11.06 5.91
C GLN A 8 -1.32 -10.00 6.81
N THR A 9 -0.34 -10.42 7.61
CA THR A 9 0.51 -9.56 8.46
C THR A 9 1.81 -9.19 7.74
N ASP A 10 2.68 -8.48 8.45
CA ASP A 10 4.03 -8.04 8.05
C ASP A 10 4.02 -7.01 6.92
N TRP A 11 2.98 -6.18 6.91
CA TRP A 11 2.99 -4.92 6.20
C TRP A 11 3.69 -3.88 7.07
N ARG A 12 4.67 -3.19 6.51
CA ARG A 12 5.54 -2.27 7.24
C ARG A 12 5.63 -0.93 6.52
N PHE A 13 5.76 0.13 7.30
CA PHE A 13 6.09 1.45 6.79
C PHE A 13 7.57 1.51 6.44
N CYS A 14 7.89 2.05 5.26
CA CYS A 14 9.27 2.33 4.85
C CYS A 14 9.63 3.79 5.15
N GLY A 15 10.60 4.05 6.04
CA GLY A 15 11.05 5.39 6.41
C GLY A 15 11.80 6.17 5.31
N GLN A 16 12.02 5.58 4.13
CA GLN A 16 12.63 6.28 2.99
C GLN A 16 11.58 6.73 1.97
N CYS A 17 10.73 5.80 1.51
CA CYS A 17 9.74 6.10 0.49
C CYS A 17 8.34 6.33 1.04
N TYR A 18 8.13 6.12 2.34
CA TYR A 18 6.86 6.23 3.05
C TYR A 18 5.75 5.29 2.55
N CYS A 19 6.05 4.38 1.62
CA CYS A 19 5.10 3.39 1.15
C CYS A 19 4.84 2.29 2.18
N LEU A 20 3.67 1.67 2.08
CA LEU A 20 3.37 0.41 2.74
C LEU A 20 4.01 -0.74 1.96
N VAL A 21 4.85 -1.52 2.62
CA VAL A 21 5.70 -2.56 1.99
C VAL A 21 5.49 -3.89 2.69
N ARG A 22 5.43 -4.98 1.92
CA ARG A 22 5.44 -6.34 2.47
C ARG A 22 6.86 -6.75 2.89
N LEU A 23 7.03 -7.15 4.15
CA LEU A 23 8.30 -7.71 4.67
C LEU A 23 8.64 -9.04 3.96
N GLY A 24 9.91 -9.43 3.91
CA GLY A 24 10.31 -10.78 3.47
C GLY A 24 10.25 -11.06 1.96
N ASP A 25 9.86 -10.08 1.13
CA ASP A 25 9.89 -10.23 -0.32
C ASP A 25 11.34 -10.12 -0.87
N ALA A 26 11.77 -11.09 -1.68
CA ALA A 26 13.14 -11.15 -2.21
C ALA A 26 13.49 -10.03 -3.22
N LYS A 27 12.50 -9.31 -3.74
CA LYS A 27 12.66 -8.23 -4.73
C LYS A 27 12.21 -6.90 -4.12
N ASN A 28 13.13 -6.18 -3.48
CA ASN A 28 12.85 -5.04 -2.60
C ASN A 28 13.50 -3.71 -3.04
N ARG A 29 13.38 -3.33 -4.32
CA ARG A 29 13.92 -2.02 -4.75
C ARG A 29 13.08 -0.88 -4.20
N CYS A 30 13.71 -0.02 -3.40
CA CYS A 30 13.12 1.19 -2.85
C CYS A 30 13.35 2.39 -3.79
N SER A 31 12.55 3.44 -3.62
CA SER A 31 12.54 4.63 -4.49
C SER A 31 13.82 5.48 -4.42
N LEU A 32 14.58 5.43 -3.33
CA LEU A 32 15.83 6.19 -3.14
C LEU A 32 17.04 5.58 -3.89
N GLY A 33 16.81 4.61 -4.79
CA GLY A 33 17.89 3.84 -5.41
C GLY A 33 18.52 2.81 -4.47
N SER A 34 18.12 2.76 -3.20
CA SER A 34 18.47 1.66 -2.29
C SER A 34 17.81 0.36 -2.76
N ARG A 35 18.56 -0.74 -2.66
CA ARG A 35 18.03 -2.09 -2.95
C ARG A 35 17.16 -2.64 -1.82
N THR A 36 17.00 -1.89 -0.74
CA THR A 36 16.30 -2.32 0.47
C THR A 36 15.44 -1.18 1.03
N HIS A 37 14.26 -1.54 1.53
CA HIS A 37 13.39 -0.63 2.26
C HIS A 37 13.89 -0.47 3.70
N TRP A 38 13.82 0.75 4.25
CA TRP A 38 14.08 1.00 5.67
C TRP A 38 12.79 0.83 6.47
N LEU A 39 12.52 -0.39 6.95
CA LEU A 39 11.25 -0.71 7.59
C LEU A 39 11.27 -0.33 9.07
N ILE A 40 10.34 0.52 9.51
CA ILE A 40 10.26 1.03 10.89
C ILE A 40 8.80 1.16 11.36
N GLY A 41 8.62 1.31 12.67
CA GLY A 41 7.31 1.47 13.31
C GLY A 41 6.46 0.20 13.21
N TRP A 42 5.14 0.39 13.30
CA TRP A 42 4.14 -0.67 13.41
C TRP A 42 4.20 -1.73 12.30
N ASN A 43 3.75 -2.93 12.67
CA ASN A 43 3.35 -3.98 11.76
C ASN A 43 1.83 -3.91 11.55
N PHE A 44 1.39 -3.93 10.29
CA PHE A 44 -0.01 -3.87 9.92
C PHE A 44 -0.53 -5.21 9.41
N ARG A 45 -1.83 -5.41 9.61
CA ARG A 45 -2.59 -6.53 9.05
C ARG A 45 -3.55 -6.00 8.00
N LEU A 46 -3.56 -6.61 6.82
CA LEU A 46 -4.55 -6.35 5.78
C LEU A 46 -5.40 -7.60 5.55
N ASP A 47 -6.72 -7.40 5.52
CA ASP A 47 -7.62 -8.43 5.04
C ASP A 47 -7.54 -8.52 3.50
N TYR A 48 -7.82 -9.68 2.93
CA TYR A 48 -7.84 -9.88 1.49
C TYR A 48 -8.88 -10.92 1.06
N THR A 49 -9.27 -10.83 -0.21
CA THR A 49 -10.03 -11.87 -0.91
C THR A 49 -9.15 -12.61 -1.92
N LYS A 50 -9.45 -13.90 -2.12
CA LYS A 50 -8.85 -14.73 -3.18
C LYS A 50 -9.65 -14.69 -4.49
N ASP A 51 -10.76 -13.95 -4.50
CA ASP A 51 -11.53 -13.70 -5.71
C ASP A 51 -10.78 -12.72 -6.61
N TYR A 52 -10.67 -13.09 -7.89
CA TYR A 52 -10.00 -12.32 -8.93
C TYR A 52 -10.94 -11.36 -9.67
N GLY A 53 -12.24 -11.42 -9.37
CA GLY A 53 -13.26 -10.54 -9.95
C GLY A 53 -12.90 -9.06 -9.73
N PRO A 54 -13.25 -8.17 -10.69
CA PRO A 54 -13.06 -6.74 -10.52
C PRO A 54 -13.68 -6.26 -9.21
N HIS A 55 -12.88 -5.58 -8.40
CA HIS A 55 -13.29 -5.01 -7.13
C HIS A 55 -13.90 -5.99 -6.11
N ALA A 56 -13.47 -7.25 -6.13
CA ALA A 56 -14.06 -8.26 -5.27
C ALA A 56 -13.90 -7.92 -3.78
N GLY A 57 -14.99 -8.06 -3.01
CA GLY A 57 -15.03 -7.78 -1.57
C GLY A 57 -15.04 -6.30 -1.20
N GLU A 58 -15.15 -5.38 -2.16
CA GLU A 58 -15.33 -3.96 -1.91
C GLU A 58 -16.62 -3.68 -1.13
N THR A 59 -16.55 -2.75 -0.18
CA THR A 59 -17.70 -2.29 0.60
C THR A 59 -17.63 -0.76 0.73
N PRO A 60 -18.69 -0.09 1.23
CA PRO A 60 -18.64 1.37 1.42
C PRO A 60 -17.48 1.88 2.31
N HIS A 61 -16.86 1.01 3.11
CA HIS A 61 -15.77 1.35 4.02
C HIS A 61 -14.51 0.48 3.83
N LYS A 62 -14.43 -0.32 2.76
CA LYS A 62 -13.24 -1.11 2.40
C LYS A 62 -13.06 -1.05 0.90
N GLN A 63 -11.96 -0.47 0.45
CA GLN A 63 -11.59 -0.45 -0.96
C GLN A 63 -10.82 -1.72 -1.31
N SER A 64 -11.20 -2.36 -2.40
CA SER A 64 -10.53 -3.56 -2.91
C SER A 64 -9.46 -3.19 -3.96
N ALA A 65 -9.09 -4.12 -4.85
CA ALA A 65 -8.19 -3.85 -5.99
C ALA A 65 -6.77 -3.36 -5.64
N TRP A 66 -6.41 -3.36 -4.35
CA TRP A 66 -5.05 -3.19 -3.88
C TRP A 66 -4.27 -4.48 -4.02
N LEU A 67 -3.13 -4.42 -4.69
CA LEU A 67 -2.26 -5.56 -4.95
C LEU A 67 -0.87 -5.30 -4.40
N ARG A 68 -0.13 -6.37 -4.15
CA ARG A 68 1.29 -6.31 -3.81
C ARG A 68 2.12 -6.41 -5.08
N CYS A 69 3.05 -5.48 -5.30
CA CYS A 69 3.95 -5.51 -6.45
C CYS A 69 5.06 -6.57 -6.29
N SER A 70 5.23 -7.44 -7.30
CA SER A 70 6.26 -8.51 -7.32
C SER A 70 7.70 -8.03 -7.43
N TYR A 71 7.94 -6.72 -7.61
CA TYR A 71 9.29 -6.17 -7.87
C TYR A 71 9.78 -5.19 -6.80
N CYS A 72 8.87 -4.62 -6.00
CA CYS A 72 9.22 -3.68 -4.95
C CYS A 72 8.43 -3.89 -3.65
N ALA A 73 7.59 -4.92 -3.57
CA ALA A 73 6.78 -5.30 -2.41
C ALA A 73 5.78 -4.25 -1.90
N VAL A 74 5.67 -3.11 -2.57
CA VAL A 74 4.73 -2.02 -2.23
C VAL A 74 3.29 -2.45 -2.53
N LEU A 75 2.38 -2.08 -1.64
CA LEU A 75 0.94 -2.12 -1.90
C LEU A 75 0.58 -1.01 -2.89
N TYR A 76 0.01 -1.38 -4.05
CA TYR A 76 -0.39 -0.44 -5.09
C TYR A 76 -1.82 -0.72 -5.54
N TYR A 77 -2.51 0.33 -5.98
CA TYR A 77 -3.85 0.22 -6.53
C TYR A 77 -3.77 -0.12 -8.02
N LYS A 78 -4.35 -1.26 -8.42
CA LYS A 78 -4.11 -1.84 -9.76
C LYS A 78 -4.71 -1.03 -10.90
N ASP A 79 -5.77 -0.26 -10.65
CA ASP A 79 -6.52 0.44 -11.69
C ASP A 79 -5.85 1.74 -12.15
N PHE A 80 -4.67 2.04 -11.59
CA PHE A 80 -3.84 3.18 -12.00
C PHE A 80 -2.43 2.73 -12.38
N GLY A 81 -1.94 3.21 -13.53
CA GLY A 81 -0.63 2.87 -14.09
C GLY A 81 0.54 3.66 -13.48
N GLY A 82 0.79 3.51 -12.18
CA GLY A 82 1.81 4.27 -11.47
C GLY A 82 3.24 3.73 -11.61
N SER A 83 4.22 4.63 -11.60
CA SER A 83 5.65 4.32 -11.78
C SER A 83 6.25 3.49 -10.63
N CYS A 84 6.83 2.32 -10.96
CA CYS A 84 7.46 1.39 -10.02
C CYS A 84 9.00 1.50 -10.01
N PRO A 85 9.64 1.68 -8.85
CA PRO A 85 11.10 1.68 -8.74
C PRO A 85 11.73 0.30 -9.03
N GLY A 86 11.01 -0.79 -8.73
CA GLY A 86 11.42 -2.16 -9.04
C GLY A 86 11.42 -2.50 -10.53
N ARG A 87 10.83 -1.64 -11.37
CA ARG A 87 10.72 -1.83 -12.82
C ARG A 87 11.21 -0.62 -13.63
N ALA A 88 12.23 0.07 -13.12
CA ALA A 88 12.85 1.22 -13.80
C ALA A 88 11.86 2.32 -14.22
N GLY A 89 10.77 2.51 -13.46
CA GLY A 89 9.72 3.50 -13.75
C GLY A 89 8.51 2.96 -14.52
N ALA A 90 8.55 1.72 -15.02
CA ALA A 90 7.37 1.08 -15.60
C ALA A 90 6.30 0.80 -14.53
N VAL A 91 5.09 0.44 -14.94
CA VAL A 91 3.95 0.20 -14.03
C VAL A 91 4.20 -0.88 -12.98
N HIS A 92 3.53 -0.85 -11.83
CA HIS A 92 3.56 -1.96 -10.89
C HIS A 92 3.01 -3.25 -11.53
N LYS A 93 3.50 -4.43 -11.09
CA LYS A 93 3.05 -5.73 -11.61
C LYS A 93 2.97 -6.75 -10.48
N THR A 94 1.92 -7.56 -10.52
CA THR A 94 1.73 -8.72 -9.66
C THR A 94 1.74 -9.99 -10.51
N THR A 95 2.32 -11.06 -9.98
CA THR A 95 2.31 -12.40 -10.60
C THR A 95 1.13 -13.20 -10.06
N VAL A 96 0.53 -14.04 -10.89
CA VAL A 96 -0.54 -14.96 -10.48
C VAL A 96 0.05 -16.20 -9.78
N PRO A 97 -0.68 -16.82 -8.83
CA PRO A 97 -1.93 -16.34 -8.23
C PRO A 97 -1.71 -15.08 -7.37
N PHE A 98 -2.70 -14.22 -7.29
CA PHE A 98 -2.70 -13.00 -6.46
C PHE A 98 -3.93 -12.91 -5.55
N VAL A 99 -3.93 -11.92 -4.67
CA VAL A 99 -5.07 -11.60 -3.80
C VAL A 99 -5.36 -10.12 -3.88
N GLN A 100 -6.60 -9.73 -3.65
CA GLN A 100 -7.00 -8.32 -3.56
C GLN A 100 -7.12 -7.93 -2.09
N PHE A 101 -6.31 -6.98 -1.65
CA PHE A 101 -6.36 -6.46 -0.29
C PHE A 101 -7.55 -5.51 -0.13
N LEU A 102 -8.24 -5.65 1.00
CA LEU A 102 -9.42 -4.88 1.36
C LEU A 102 -9.00 -3.83 2.40
N VAL A 103 -8.69 -2.64 1.93
CA VAL A 103 -8.12 -1.58 2.77
C VAL A 103 -9.24 -0.73 3.36
N PRO A 104 -9.40 -0.65 4.70
CA PRO A 104 -10.41 0.19 5.31
C PRO A 104 -10.15 1.68 5.06
N HIS A 105 -11.22 2.45 4.87
CA HIS A 105 -11.13 3.89 4.70
C HIS A 105 -12.34 4.62 5.27
N ASP A 106 -12.10 5.89 5.65
CA ASP A 106 -13.12 6.89 5.99
C ASP A 106 -14.15 6.45 7.06
N VAL A 107 -13.76 5.55 7.99
CA VAL A 107 -14.56 5.23 9.17
C VAL A 107 -14.42 6.35 10.20
N ASN A 108 -15.55 6.85 10.71
CA ASN A 108 -15.60 7.92 11.71
C ASN A 108 -16.45 7.47 12.91
N PRO A 109 -15.93 7.49 14.15
CA PRO A 109 -14.55 7.83 14.51
C PRO A 109 -13.54 6.80 14.00
N VAL A 110 -12.27 7.22 13.84
CA VAL A 110 -11.17 6.29 13.54
C VAL A 110 -11.05 5.29 14.69
N PRO A 111 -11.17 3.97 14.44
CA PRO A 111 -10.98 2.96 15.46
C PRO A 111 -9.60 3.02 16.11
N ARG A 112 -9.51 2.75 17.42
CA ARG A 112 -8.25 2.87 18.21
C ARG A 112 -7.15 1.92 17.74
N ASP A 113 -7.52 0.81 17.12
CA ASP A 113 -6.63 -0.21 16.57
C ASP A 113 -6.18 0.10 15.13
N ARG A 114 -6.43 1.32 14.63
CA ARG A 114 -6.07 1.71 13.26
C ARG A 114 -5.19 2.94 13.23
N GLN A 115 -4.20 2.91 12.34
CA GLN A 115 -3.45 4.11 11.96
C GLN A 115 -4.12 4.75 10.75
N SER A 116 -4.60 5.99 10.90
CA SER A 116 -5.15 6.81 9.80
C SER A 116 -4.04 7.52 9.01
N ARG A 117 -4.39 8.42 8.09
CA ARG A 117 -3.48 9.23 7.24
C ARG A 117 -2.69 8.44 6.19
N TRP A 118 -3.09 7.23 5.88
CA TRP A 118 -2.61 6.52 4.71
C TRP A 118 -3.37 6.99 3.46
N ARG A 119 -2.65 7.26 2.38
CA ARG A 119 -3.18 7.88 1.15
C ARG A 119 -2.73 7.10 -0.07
N PHE A 120 -3.54 7.19 -1.12
CA PHE A 120 -3.16 6.77 -2.46
C PHE A 120 -2.31 7.86 -3.13
N CYS A 121 -1.23 7.47 -3.78
CA CYS A 121 -0.41 8.37 -4.58
C CYS A 121 -0.77 8.31 -6.07
N THR A 122 -1.16 9.43 -6.67
CA THR A 122 -1.52 9.51 -8.10
C THR A 122 -0.35 9.29 -9.07
N LYS A 123 0.89 9.42 -8.60
CA LYS A 123 2.10 9.33 -9.43
C LYS A 123 2.64 7.91 -9.55
N CYS A 124 2.55 7.13 -8.47
CA CYS A 124 3.11 5.77 -8.41
C CYS A 124 2.08 4.70 -8.06
N SER A 125 0.82 5.07 -7.86
CA SER A 125 -0.27 4.19 -7.44
C SER A 125 -0.07 3.51 -6.09
N ALA A 126 0.97 3.87 -5.33
CA ALA A 126 1.29 3.26 -4.06
C ALA A 126 0.41 3.78 -2.92
N MET A 127 0.17 2.91 -1.94
CA MET A 127 -0.26 3.30 -0.60
C MET A 127 0.94 3.91 0.13
N TYR A 128 0.82 5.16 0.58
CA TYR A 128 1.86 5.85 1.35
C TYR A 128 1.30 6.54 2.58
N PHE A 129 2.14 6.77 3.58
CA PHE A 129 1.77 7.48 4.79
C PHE A 129 2.01 8.98 4.64
N ASP A 130 0.96 9.78 4.83
CA ASP A 130 0.97 11.25 4.69
C ASP A 130 1.00 11.96 6.06
N GLY A 131 1.36 11.23 7.13
CA GLY A 131 1.36 11.75 8.50
C GLY A 131 2.52 12.68 8.86
N TYR A 132 3.53 12.80 7.99
CA TYR A 132 4.73 13.64 8.19
C TYR A 132 4.77 14.87 7.25
N ALA A 133 3.63 15.23 6.66
CA ALA A 133 3.54 16.39 5.77
C ALA A 133 4.16 17.65 6.42
N PRO A 134 4.93 18.47 5.66
CA PRO A 134 5.03 18.46 4.20
C PRO A 134 5.98 17.41 3.61
N ASP A 135 6.79 16.71 4.43
CA ASP A 135 7.60 15.60 3.95
C ASP A 135 6.72 14.38 3.65
N ARG A 136 6.79 13.91 2.41
CA ARG A 136 6.03 12.76 1.92
C ARG A 136 6.93 11.63 1.44
N GLY A 137 8.19 11.62 1.87
CA GLY A 137 9.16 10.63 1.46
C GLY A 137 9.42 10.64 -0.04
N VAL A 138 10.25 9.69 -0.48
CA VAL A 138 10.70 9.66 -1.87
C VAL A 138 9.74 8.90 -2.80
N CYS A 139 9.23 9.61 -3.80
CA CYS A 139 8.35 9.08 -4.83
C CYS A 139 9.09 8.93 -6.16
N ARG A 140 9.10 7.73 -6.77
CA ARG A 140 9.71 7.54 -8.09
C ARG A 140 8.97 8.28 -9.21
N GLY A 141 7.65 8.45 -9.09
CA GLY A 141 6.84 9.14 -10.08
C GLY A 141 7.12 10.64 -10.15
N ASN A 142 7.72 11.23 -9.10
CA ASN A 142 8.29 12.58 -9.12
C ASN A 142 9.22 12.77 -7.91
N GLY A 143 10.52 12.53 -8.11
CA GLY A 143 11.53 12.42 -7.04
C GLY A 143 11.75 13.67 -6.20
N THR A 144 11.38 14.86 -6.68
CA THR A 144 11.66 16.14 -6.01
C THR A 144 10.51 16.66 -5.16
N LEU A 145 9.28 16.19 -5.36
CA LEU A 145 8.06 16.70 -4.69
C LEU A 145 7.34 15.64 -3.85
N GLY A 146 7.94 14.46 -3.67
CA GLY A 146 7.35 13.36 -2.90
C GLY A 146 6.01 12.85 -3.47
N HIS A 147 5.28 12.10 -2.65
CA HIS A 147 3.97 11.56 -3.05
C HIS A 147 2.90 12.65 -3.16
N ALA A 148 1.86 12.39 -3.97
CA ALA A 148 0.72 13.28 -4.13
C ALA A 148 -0.57 12.56 -3.75
N PRO A 149 -1.26 12.99 -2.67
CA PRO A 149 -2.44 12.30 -2.17
C PRO A 149 -3.63 12.48 -3.12
N ALA A 150 -4.45 11.44 -3.25
CA ALA A 150 -5.80 11.54 -3.80
C ALA A 150 -6.73 10.50 -3.17
N GLY A 151 -8.04 10.67 -3.40
CA GLY A 151 -9.08 9.77 -2.92
C GLY A 151 -9.17 9.70 -1.41
N ASN A 152 -9.53 8.51 -0.93
CA ASN A 152 -9.88 8.21 0.46
C ASN A 152 -8.74 8.44 1.46
N VAL A 153 -9.10 8.51 2.74
CA VAL A 153 -8.15 8.42 3.86
C VAL A 153 -8.21 7.00 4.42
N PHE A 154 -7.17 6.22 4.13
CA PHE A 154 -7.07 4.84 4.56
C PHE A 154 -6.64 4.73 6.01
N GLN A 155 -7.12 3.65 6.63
CA GLN A 155 -7.00 3.39 8.05
C GLN A 155 -6.51 1.95 8.24
N LEU A 156 -5.21 1.78 8.40
CA LEU A 156 -4.61 0.44 8.43
C LEU A 156 -4.74 -0.18 9.83
N PRO A 157 -5.27 -1.41 9.95
CA PRO A 157 -5.27 -2.16 11.20
C PRO A 157 -3.84 -2.43 11.69
N ILE A 158 -3.55 -1.99 12.91
CA ILE A 158 -2.29 -2.26 13.60
C ILE A 158 -2.34 -3.70 14.13
N TYR A 159 -1.28 -4.46 13.89
CA TYR A 159 -1.15 -5.83 14.39
C TYR A 159 -0.28 -5.89 15.65
N HIS A 160 0.95 -5.37 15.58
CA HIS A 160 1.85 -5.19 16.71
C HIS A 160 2.88 -4.10 16.41
N TYR A 161 3.64 -3.67 17.43
CA TYR A 161 4.78 -2.77 17.28
C TYR A 161 6.01 -3.52 16.75
#